data_AF-A0ABD5JGH8-F1
#
_entry.id   AF-A0ABD5JGH8-F1
#
_cell.length_a   1.000
_cell.length_b   1.000
_cell.length_c   1.000
_cell.angle_alpha   90.00
_cell.angle_beta   90.00
_cell.angle_gamma   90.00
#
_symmetry.space_group_name_H-M   'P 1'
#
loop_
_entity.id
_entity.type
_entity.pdbx_description
1 polymer ?
#
loop_
_entity_poly.entity_id
_entity_poly.type
_entity_poly.pdbx_seq_one_letter_code
_entity_poly.pdbx_strand_id
1 'polypeptide(L)'
;MEDALSAAQILERLLDSVVVAADSKKALIGSVETAARAEDKKRQRNQQKQAEEAEREGRPRKEAPPELRRKQGLRALPGSELGASVRLPYIALLHDLARGLSLTQRGAARGLAEHWGSLKYIQALRAGKGSFLWLSGEGKRIAKHYKTLQSEELGQAFALTLAERILRSRYPHHHVSILHSDTVLRAGWALTSAERENKDNKSVSVGYRYRPQYLAEVWKPDQPSMIFPIACKGNHSGASVSHTQLAACAAYVDGVHIGSWDETPGLVFSTELPLDGPVTVHVLHAPGHGSDLSLRGDEGSREVDLDQSPRQLEQFPGIERPAEAGRQVPFEPGCQVKPDQFAWFQQTFAHTDAAGLMAFAGAGRATARLLTKRQGREFFEAFEHPAAGSVQDITCTLLGDEFAGTDHVFRLNGDHVEAFSGVQTDLFRHLARGTRAGVDKTERAQVSAWRSTLRERRKAWPRTDWDDEWGGPVSIREDGTVLALRRVNVKKTGN
;
A
#
# COMPACT_ATOMS: atom_id res chain seq x y z
N MET A 1 -10.24 13.59 34.71
CA MET A 1 -9.24 13.68 33.62
C MET A 1 -8.36 12.47 33.79
N GLU A 2 -8.32 11.52 32.84
CA GLU A 2 -7.21 10.55 32.82
C GLU A 2 -5.93 11.38 32.62
N ASP A 3 -4.94 11.23 33.50
CA ASP A 3 -3.65 11.89 33.35
C ASP A 3 -3.07 11.55 31.98
N ALA A 4 -2.60 12.57 31.26
CA ALA A 4 -1.97 12.37 29.97
C ALA A 4 -0.71 11.51 30.17
N LEU A 5 -0.65 10.38 29.47
CA LEU A 5 0.51 9.48 29.55
C LEU A 5 1.79 10.24 29.16
N SER A 6 2.87 10.00 29.90
CA SER A 6 4.18 10.50 29.51
C SER A 6 4.62 9.89 28.18
N ALA A 7 5.54 10.55 27.46
CA ALA A 7 6.10 9.99 26.22
C ALA A 7 6.75 8.63 26.45
N ALA A 8 7.41 8.42 27.60
CA ALA A 8 8.03 7.13 27.94
C ALA A 8 7.00 6.00 28.01
N GLN A 9 5.89 6.22 28.73
CA GLN A 9 4.80 5.24 28.82
C GLN A 9 4.15 4.97 27.46
N ILE A 10 4.08 5.98 26.58
CA ILE A 10 3.55 5.78 25.23
C ILE A 10 4.49 4.90 24.41
N LEU A 11 5.79 5.14 24.46
CA LEU A 11 6.78 4.34 23.74
C LEU A 11 6.79 2.88 24.19
N GLU A 12 6.72 2.62 25.50
CA GLU A 12 6.61 1.25 26.02
C GLU A 12 5.36 0.54 25.47
N ARG A 13 4.22 1.22 25.47
CA ARG A 13 2.94 0.67 24.98
C ARG A 13 2.91 0.41 23.48
N LEU A 14 3.84 0.95 22.70
CA LEU A 14 3.93 0.63 21.27
C LEU A 14 4.34 -0.83 21.03
N LEU A 15 5.00 -1.48 22.00
CA LEU A 15 5.34 -2.90 21.96
C LEU A 15 4.19 -3.79 22.43
N ASP A 16 3.13 -3.22 23.03
CA ASP A 16 1.98 -3.98 23.49
C ASP A 16 1.39 -4.80 22.34
N SER A 17 1.26 -6.10 22.59
CA SER A 17 0.65 -7.03 21.65
C SER A 17 -0.87 -6.89 21.70
N VAL A 18 -1.44 -6.24 20.69
CA VAL A 18 -2.87 -5.93 20.59
C VAL A 18 -3.61 -6.94 19.71
N VAL A 19 -4.88 -7.16 20.03
CA VAL A 19 -5.77 -8.07 19.30
C VAL A 19 -6.71 -7.26 18.40
N VAL A 20 -6.65 -7.50 17.10
CA VAL A 20 -7.56 -6.93 16.10
C VAL A 20 -8.61 -7.97 15.77
N ALA A 21 -9.89 -7.63 15.90
CA ALA A 21 -10.97 -8.52 15.52
C ALA A 21 -11.07 -8.61 13.99
N ALA A 22 -11.28 -9.81 13.47
CA ALA A 22 -11.45 -10.05 12.04
C ALA A 22 -12.79 -10.74 11.76
N ASP A 23 -13.55 -10.19 10.81
CA ASP A 23 -14.82 -10.76 10.36
C ASP A 23 -14.76 -11.14 8.88
N SER A 24 -14.81 -12.45 8.62
CA SER A 24 -14.87 -13.02 7.29
C SER A 24 -15.91 -14.15 7.24
N LYS A 25 -17.08 -13.93 7.84
CA LYS A 25 -18.13 -14.96 7.90
C LYS A 25 -18.96 -14.98 6.61
N LYS A 26 -19.57 -16.13 6.30
CA LYS A 26 -20.49 -16.26 5.14
C LYS A 26 -21.66 -15.25 5.19
N ALA A 27 -22.14 -14.89 6.38
CA ALA A 27 -23.21 -13.90 6.55
C ALA A 27 -22.84 -12.52 5.98
N LEU A 28 -21.55 -12.14 6.05
CA LEU A 28 -21.04 -10.88 5.52
C LEU A 28 -21.28 -10.77 4.01
N ILE A 29 -21.15 -11.88 3.27
CA ILE A 29 -21.33 -11.92 1.82
C ILE A 29 -22.73 -11.45 1.44
N GLY A 30 -23.77 -12.02 2.06
CA GLY A 30 -25.16 -11.65 1.77
C GLY A 30 -25.49 -10.19 2.11
N SER A 31 -24.88 -9.65 3.18
CA SER A 31 -24.99 -8.23 3.50
C SER A 31 -24.30 -7.33 2.48
N VAL A 32 -23.13 -7.72 1.96
CA VAL A 32 -22.41 -6.99 0.91
C VAL A 32 -23.16 -7.01 -0.42
N GLU A 33 -23.72 -8.15 -0.83
CA GLU A 33 -24.55 -8.26 -2.03
C GLU A 33 -25.80 -7.36 -1.94
N THR A 34 -26.44 -7.33 -0.77
CA THR A 34 -27.59 -6.45 -0.51
C THR A 34 -27.20 -4.99 -0.62
N ALA A 35 -26.05 -4.60 -0.04
CA ALA A 35 -25.53 -3.24 -0.11
C ALA A 35 -25.18 -2.83 -1.56
N ALA A 36 -24.56 -3.73 -2.34
CA ALA A 36 -24.23 -3.50 -3.74
C ALA A 36 -25.49 -3.21 -4.57
N ARG A 37 -26.53 -4.05 -4.44
CA ARG A 37 -27.82 -3.85 -5.14
C ARG A 37 -28.50 -2.54 -4.75
N ALA A 38 -28.42 -2.15 -3.48
CA ALA A 38 -28.98 -0.87 -3.01
C ALA A 38 -28.21 0.33 -3.58
N GLU A 39 -26.89 0.25 -3.65
CA GLU A 39 -26.04 1.28 -4.26
C GLU A 39 -26.32 1.42 -5.76
N ASP A 40 -26.48 0.31 -6.48
CA ASP A 40 -26.77 0.33 -7.92
C ASP A 40 -28.13 0.96 -8.22
N LYS A 41 -29.17 0.60 -7.45
CA LYS A 41 -30.47 1.27 -7.53
C LYS A 41 -30.36 2.77 -7.24
N LYS A 42 -29.53 3.17 -6.28
CA LYS A 42 -29.30 4.60 -5.97
C LYS A 42 -28.58 5.31 -7.13
N ARG A 43 -27.59 4.67 -7.75
CA ARG A 43 -26.88 5.22 -8.93
C ARG A 43 -27.83 5.40 -10.10
N GLN A 44 -28.65 4.40 -10.41
CA GLN A 44 -29.67 4.47 -11.47
C GLN A 44 -30.68 5.60 -11.21
N ARG A 45 -31.20 5.72 -9.98
CA ARG A 45 -32.10 6.83 -9.60
C ARG A 45 -31.44 8.20 -9.74
N ASN A 46 -30.18 8.35 -9.34
CA ASN A 46 -29.46 9.61 -9.48
C ASN A 46 -29.22 9.98 -10.94
N GLN A 47 -28.90 8.99 -11.78
CA GLN A 47 -28.76 9.19 -13.23
C GLN A 47 -30.07 9.61 -13.87
N GLN A 48 -31.18 8.97 -13.49
CA GLN A 48 -32.51 9.34 -13.96
C GLN A 48 -32.85 10.78 -13.58
N LYS A 49 -32.63 11.17 -12.31
CA LYS A 49 -32.83 12.56 -11.85
C LYS A 49 -31.99 13.57 -12.62
N GLN A 50 -30.71 13.26 -12.87
CA GLN A 50 -29.83 14.13 -13.65
C GLN A 50 -30.26 14.25 -15.12
N ALA A 51 -30.80 13.17 -15.70
CA ALA A 51 -31.34 13.21 -17.06
C ALA A 51 -32.61 14.07 -17.14
N GLU A 52 -33.53 13.92 -16.17
CA GLU A 52 -34.75 14.75 -16.06
C GLU A 52 -34.41 16.23 -15.83
N GLU A 53 -33.40 16.53 -15.01
CA GLU A 53 -32.93 17.90 -14.75
C GLU A 53 -32.28 18.50 -16.01
N ALA A 54 -31.44 17.75 -16.73
CA ALA A 54 -30.84 18.21 -17.97
C ALA A 54 -31.90 18.51 -19.04
N GLU A 55 -32.93 17.66 -19.16
CA GLU A 55 -34.06 17.87 -20.06
C GLU A 55 -34.85 19.14 -19.71
N ARG A 56 -35.14 19.38 -18.42
CA ARG A 56 -35.78 20.62 -17.94
C ARG A 56 -34.95 21.87 -18.22
N GLU A 57 -33.63 21.78 -18.13
CA GLU A 57 -32.71 22.89 -18.39
C GLU A 57 -32.35 23.06 -19.88
N GLY A 58 -32.91 22.24 -20.77
CA GLY A 58 -32.60 22.27 -22.21
C GLY A 58 -31.14 21.90 -22.52
N ARG A 59 -30.44 21.22 -21.60
CA ARG A 59 -29.06 20.76 -21.77
C ARG A 59 -29.04 19.39 -22.45
N PRO A 60 -28.07 19.11 -23.32
CA PRO A 60 -27.94 17.79 -23.94
C PRO A 60 -27.78 16.73 -22.85
N ARG A 61 -28.55 15.64 -22.98
CA ARG A 61 -28.46 14.49 -22.08
C ARG A 61 -27.04 13.94 -22.14
N LYS A 62 -26.34 13.95 -21.01
CA LYS A 62 -25.04 13.27 -20.91
C LYS A 62 -25.24 11.78 -21.10
N GLU A 63 -24.34 11.14 -21.84
CA GLU A 63 -24.32 9.69 -21.94
C GLU A 63 -24.32 9.09 -20.53
N ALA A 64 -25.22 8.13 -20.30
CA ALA A 64 -25.28 7.44 -19.03
C ALA A 64 -23.97 6.67 -18.84
N PRO A 65 -23.26 6.85 -17.71
CA PRO A 65 -22.06 6.08 -17.48
C PRO A 65 -22.44 4.60 -17.39
N PRO A 66 -21.56 3.69 -17.85
CA PRO A 66 -21.85 2.27 -17.84
C PRO A 66 -22.17 1.75 -16.42
N GLU A 67 -22.82 0.60 -16.38
CA GLU A 67 -23.06 -0.11 -15.12
C GLU A 67 -21.75 -0.32 -14.36
N LEU A 68 -21.82 -0.22 -13.02
CA LEU A 68 -20.61 -0.38 -12.22
C LEU A 68 -20.28 -1.85 -12.11
N ARG A 69 -19.26 -2.26 -12.87
CA ARG A 69 -18.66 -3.57 -12.74
C ARG A 69 -18.09 -3.75 -11.32
N ARG A 70 -18.35 -4.92 -10.74
CA ARG A 70 -17.84 -5.35 -9.44
C ARG A 70 -17.33 -6.76 -9.57
N LYS A 71 -16.25 -7.05 -8.84
CA LYS A 71 -15.67 -8.37 -8.77
C LYS A 71 -16.72 -9.37 -8.28
N GLN A 72 -16.94 -10.41 -9.07
CA GLN A 72 -17.91 -11.45 -8.75
C GLN A 72 -17.28 -12.51 -7.84
N GLY A 73 -18.13 -13.32 -7.21
CA GLY A 73 -17.69 -14.49 -6.45
C GLY A 73 -16.91 -14.17 -5.18
N LEU A 74 -17.22 -13.06 -4.50
CA LEU A 74 -16.66 -12.76 -3.17
C LEU A 74 -17.02 -13.87 -2.18
N ARG A 75 -16.02 -14.32 -1.43
CA ARG A 75 -16.12 -15.40 -0.45
C ARG A 75 -15.50 -14.98 0.88
N ALA A 76 -15.99 -15.64 1.93
CA ALA A 76 -15.33 -15.69 3.22
C ALA A 76 -13.94 -16.30 3.06
N LEU A 77 -12.95 -15.77 3.80
CA LEU A 77 -11.63 -16.37 3.87
C LEU A 77 -11.73 -17.80 4.44
N PRO A 78 -10.89 -18.73 3.96
CA PRO A 78 -10.67 -20.00 4.62
C PRO A 78 -10.26 -19.78 6.09
N GLY A 79 -10.85 -20.55 7.02
CA GLY A 79 -10.66 -20.35 8.46
C GLY A 79 -9.20 -20.45 8.93
N SER A 80 -8.34 -21.13 8.18
CA SER A 80 -6.91 -21.28 8.45
C SER A 80 -6.09 -20.01 8.24
N GLU A 81 -6.57 -19.02 7.48
CA GLU A 81 -5.72 -17.91 7.02
C GLU A 81 -5.60 -16.75 8.02
N LEU A 82 -6.67 -16.44 8.75
CA LEU A 82 -6.71 -15.26 9.63
C LEU A 82 -7.29 -15.56 11.03
N GLY A 83 -8.07 -16.65 11.16
CA GLY A 83 -8.86 -16.90 12.37
C GLY A 83 -9.88 -15.78 12.64
N ALA A 84 -10.41 -15.73 13.88
CA ALA A 84 -11.36 -14.70 14.30
C ALA A 84 -10.68 -13.39 14.80
N SER A 85 -9.36 -13.43 15.00
CA SER A 85 -8.61 -12.28 15.51
C SER A 85 -7.12 -12.41 15.21
N VAL A 86 -6.46 -11.27 15.00
CA VAL A 86 -5.02 -11.19 14.74
C VAL A 86 -4.34 -10.48 15.91
N ARG A 87 -3.25 -11.07 16.41
CA ARG A 87 -2.39 -10.45 17.41
C ARG A 87 -1.16 -9.84 16.74
N LEU A 88 -0.90 -8.56 17.00
CA LEU A 88 0.26 -7.83 16.47
C LEU A 88 0.70 -6.71 17.44
N PRO A 89 2.00 -6.38 17.52
CA PRO A 89 2.47 -5.24 18.29
C PRO A 89 2.07 -3.94 17.59
N TYR A 90 1.71 -2.91 18.35
CA TYR A 90 1.14 -1.70 17.76
C TYR A 90 2.10 -0.96 16.83
N ILE A 91 3.40 -0.91 17.17
CA ILE A 91 4.43 -0.30 16.31
C ILE A 91 4.49 -0.93 14.91
N ALA A 92 4.17 -2.22 14.77
CA ALA A 92 4.18 -2.89 13.47
C ALA A 92 3.08 -2.36 12.53
N LEU A 93 1.93 -1.95 13.08
CA LEU A 93 0.86 -1.33 12.30
C LEU A 93 1.28 0.04 11.75
N LEU A 94 1.96 0.84 12.59
CA LEU A 94 2.50 2.14 12.18
C LEU A 94 3.59 1.96 11.12
N HIS A 95 4.45 0.94 11.30
CA HIS A 95 5.46 0.57 10.32
C HIS A 95 4.84 0.24 8.96
N ASP A 96 3.81 -0.62 8.91
CA ASP A 96 3.15 -0.97 7.64
C ASP A 96 2.50 0.21 6.95
N LEU A 97 1.88 1.12 7.72
CA LEU A 97 1.34 2.35 7.18
C LEU A 97 2.45 3.24 6.60
N ALA A 98 3.50 3.47 7.38
CA ALA A 98 4.63 4.31 7.00
C ALA A 98 5.35 3.76 5.76
N ARG A 99 5.45 2.44 5.62
CA ARG A 99 6.01 1.75 4.46
C ARG A 99 5.09 1.80 3.24
N GLY A 100 3.79 1.66 3.44
CA GLY A 100 2.78 1.75 2.39
C GLY A 100 2.65 3.17 1.81
N LEU A 101 2.97 4.20 2.61
CA LEU A 101 2.90 5.61 2.21
C LEU A 101 4.20 6.17 1.62
N SER A 102 5.35 5.50 1.75
CA SER A 102 6.67 6.06 1.40
C SER A 102 6.81 6.52 -0.06
N LEU A 103 6.12 5.86 -1.00
CA LEU A 103 6.08 6.23 -2.43
C LEU A 103 4.79 6.93 -2.87
N THR A 104 3.92 7.28 -1.93
CA THR A 104 2.70 7.97 -2.29
C THR A 104 3.01 9.41 -2.68
N GLN A 105 2.37 9.88 -3.75
CA GLN A 105 2.31 11.29 -4.13
C GLN A 105 3.69 11.92 -4.44
N ARG A 106 4.27 11.53 -5.59
CA ARG A 106 5.11 12.37 -6.48
C ARG A 106 6.19 13.25 -5.81
N GLY A 107 6.97 12.73 -4.86
CA GLY A 107 8.25 13.35 -4.50
C GLY A 107 8.84 13.01 -3.14
N ALA A 108 10.15 13.17 -3.02
CA ALA A 108 10.93 12.79 -1.83
C ALA A 108 10.43 13.48 -0.56
N ALA A 109 10.24 14.79 -0.60
CA ALA A 109 9.81 15.57 0.57
C ALA A 109 8.38 15.21 1.02
N ARG A 110 7.46 15.00 0.06
CA ARG A 110 6.08 14.66 0.39
C ARG A 110 5.95 13.22 0.87
N GLY A 111 6.61 12.27 0.20
CA GLY A 111 6.62 10.87 0.63
C GLY A 111 7.14 10.72 2.06
N LEU A 112 8.23 11.42 2.40
CA LEU A 112 8.75 11.49 3.77
C LEU A 112 7.77 12.16 4.74
N ALA A 113 7.13 13.27 4.35
CA ALA A 113 6.14 13.93 5.20
C ALA A 113 4.91 13.05 5.49
N GLU A 114 4.39 12.32 4.51
CA GLU A 114 3.27 11.38 4.69
C GLU A 114 3.70 10.16 5.52
N HIS A 115 4.89 9.63 5.24
CA HIS A 115 5.54 8.58 6.04
C HIS A 115 5.63 8.96 7.52
N TRP A 116 6.20 10.12 7.85
CA TRP A 116 6.25 10.65 9.22
C TRP A 116 4.88 11.08 9.74
N GLY A 117 3.96 11.42 8.84
CA GLY A 117 2.56 11.70 9.14
C GLY A 117 1.86 10.52 9.83
N SER A 118 2.29 9.28 9.61
CA SER A 118 1.77 8.10 10.32
C SER A 118 1.97 8.16 11.84
N LEU A 119 3.00 8.88 12.32
CA LEU A 119 3.31 9.03 13.75
C LEU A 119 2.21 9.77 14.53
N LYS A 120 1.35 10.55 13.84
CA LYS A 120 0.16 11.17 14.46
C LYS A 120 -0.81 10.15 15.04
N TYR A 121 -0.69 8.88 14.63
CA TYR A 121 -1.52 7.81 15.17
C TYR A 121 -0.92 7.12 16.38
N ILE A 122 0.30 7.41 16.84
CA ILE A 122 0.92 6.76 18.02
C ILE A 122 0.00 6.71 19.24
N GLN A 123 -0.85 7.72 19.43
CA GLN A 123 -1.80 7.77 20.55
C GLN A 123 -3.24 7.50 20.14
N ALA A 124 -3.55 7.23 18.87
CA ALA A 124 -4.91 7.09 18.38
C ALA A 124 -5.61 5.80 18.84
N LEU A 125 -4.82 4.75 19.11
CA LEU A 125 -5.33 3.45 19.51
C LEU A 125 -4.79 3.04 20.89
N ARG A 126 -5.49 2.11 21.54
CA ARG A 126 -5.10 1.52 22.82
C ARG A 126 -5.56 0.07 22.93
N ALA A 127 -4.83 -0.73 23.70
CA ALA A 127 -5.36 -1.97 24.23
C ALA A 127 -6.56 -1.66 25.16
N GLY A 128 -7.67 -2.36 24.94
CA GLY A 128 -8.88 -2.34 25.74
C GLY A 128 -9.15 -3.69 26.40
N LYS A 129 -10.43 -4.00 26.65
CA LYS A 129 -10.84 -5.25 27.30
C LYS A 129 -10.33 -6.46 26.50
N GLY A 130 -9.71 -7.43 27.17
CA GLY A 130 -9.17 -8.65 26.54
C GLY A 130 -8.03 -8.39 25.56
N SER A 131 -7.30 -7.27 25.71
CA SER A 131 -6.26 -6.80 24.79
C SER A 131 -6.75 -6.48 23.38
N PHE A 132 -8.07 -6.45 23.14
CA PHE A 132 -8.60 -5.96 21.87
C PHE A 132 -8.19 -4.52 21.64
N LEU A 133 -8.03 -4.12 20.39
CA LEU A 133 -7.62 -2.78 20.00
C LEU A 133 -8.84 -1.84 19.95
N TRP A 134 -8.75 -0.68 20.58
CA TRP A 134 -9.83 0.31 20.69
C TRP A 134 -9.31 1.69 20.32
N LEU A 135 -10.21 2.61 19.94
CA LEU A 135 -9.85 4.02 19.88
C LEU A 135 -9.53 4.54 21.30
N SER A 136 -8.42 5.26 21.42
CA SER A 136 -8.05 5.96 22.64
C SER A 136 -8.94 7.20 22.86
N GLY A 137 -8.84 7.83 24.04
CA GLY A 137 -9.52 9.12 24.27
C GLY A 137 -9.08 10.22 23.30
N GLU A 138 -7.85 10.17 22.80
CA GLU A 138 -7.36 11.07 21.76
C GLU A 138 -7.92 10.70 20.39
N GLY A 139 -7.88 9.41 20.03
CA GLY A 139 -8.44 8.89 18.78
C GLY A 139 -9.92 9.21 18.62
N LYS A 140 -10.69 9.25 19.71
CA LYS A 140 -12.11 9.64 19.72
C LYS A 140 -12.36 11.15 19.55
N ARG A 141 -11.45 12.01 20.04
CA ARG A 141 -11.62 13.47 20.13
C ARG A 141 -11.12 14.25 18.90
N ILE A 142 -10.81 13.52 17.83
CA ILE A 142 -10.45 14.08 16.53
C ILE A 142 -11.54 15.00 15.96
N ALA A 143 -11.11 16.13 15.38
CA ALA A 143 -12.02 17.07 14.74
C ALA A 143 -12.82 16.41 13.61
N LYS A 144 -14.06 16.84 13.40
CA LYS A 144 -14.99 16.21 12.45
C LYS A 144 -14.41 16.07 11.03
N HIS A 145 -13.64 17.05 10.57
CA HIS A 145 -13.02 17.02 9.23
C HIS A 145 -11.84 16.03 9.12
N TYR A 146 -11.18 15.68 10.22
CA TYR A 146 -10.08 14.70 10.22
C TYR A 146 -10.55 13.24 10.44
N LYS A 147 -11.81 13.00 10.85
CA LYS A 147 -12.35 11.65 11.04
C LYS A 147 -12.24 10.77 9.79
N THR A 148 -12.57 11.34 8.62
CA THR A 148 -12.47 10.61 7.35
C THR A 148 -11.03 10.18 7.10
N LEU A 149 -10.07 11.10 7.26
CA LEU A 149 -8.65 10.84 7.06
C LEU A 149 -8.13 9.77 8.02
N GLN A 150 -8.46 9.88 9.32
CA GLN A 150 -8.10 8.86 10.31
C GLN A 150 -8.64 7.48 9.94
N SER A 151 -9.91 7.38 9.58
CA SER A 151 -10.49 6.09 9.20
C SER A 151 -9.92 5.52 7.92
N GLU A 152 -9.54 6.38 6.97
CA GLU A 152 -8.92 5.97 5.71
C GLU A 152 -7.49 5.45 5.94
N GLU A 153 -6.61 6.21 6.57
CA GLU A 153 -5.22 5.83 6.79
C GLU A 153 -5.08 4.64 7.75
N LEU A 154 -5.84 4.62 8.87
CA LEU A 154 -5.86 3.44 9.74
C LEU A 154 -6.46 2.23 9.01
N GLY A 155 -7.50 2.44 8.20
CA GLY A 155 -8.11 1.40 7.39
C GLY A 155 -7.12 0.77 6.40
N GLN A 156 -6.25 1.58 5.80
CA GLN A 156 -5.12 1.12 4.97
C GLN A 156 -4.12 0.32 5.80
N ALA A 157 -3.66 0.85 6.94
CA ALA A 157 -2.69 0.17 7.81
C ALA A 157 -3.15 -1.25 8.18
N PHE A 158 -4.40 -1.40 8.62
CA PHE A 158 -4.98 -2.71 8.94
C PHE A 158 -5.08 -3.59 7.70
N ALA A 159 -5.56 -3.08 6.57
CA ALA A 159 -5.69 -3.86 5.35
C ALA A 159 -4.33 -4.38 4.86
N LEU A 160 -3.28 -3.58 4.90
CA LEU A 160 -1.91 -3.99 4.52
C LEU A 160 -1.40 -5.11 5.44
N THR A 161 -1.46 -4.88 6.75
CA THR A 161 -1.02 -5.86 7.77
C THR A 161 -1.75 -7.20 7.61
N LEU A 162 -3.08 -7.16 7.44
CA LEU A 162 -3.89 -8.37 7.32
C LEU A 162 -3.73 -9.04 5.94
N ALA A 163 -3.58 -8.28 4.86
CA ALA A 163 -3.34 -8.83 3.52
C ALA A 163 -2.00 -9.59 3.46
N GLU A 164 -0.93 -9.02 4.03
CA GLU A 164 0.37 -9.67 4.15
C GLU A 164 0.23 -11.02 4.88
N ARG A 165 -0.46 -11.03 6.02
CA ARG A 165 -0.70 -12.26 6.79
C ARG A 165 -1.50 -13.32 6.03
N ILE A 166 -2.57 -12.91 5.34
CA ILE A 166 -3.40 -13.81 4.52
C ILE A 166 -2.56 -14.43 3.41
N LEU A 167 -1.83 -13.61 2.66
CA LEU A 167 -1.02 -14.07 1.54
C LEU A 167 0.15 -14.95 2.00
N ARG A 168 0.77 -14.65 3.14
CA ARG A 168 1.79 -15.53 3.73
C ARG A 168 1.22 -16.87 4.21
N SER A 169 0.01 -16.87 4.75
CA SER A 169 -0.65 -18.14 5.11
C SER A 169 -0.92 -19.00 3.88
N ARG A 170 -1.25 -18.39 2.73
CA ARG A 170 -1.47 -19.10 1.46
C ARG A 170 -0.17 -19.55 0.80
N TYR A 171 0.87 -18.72 0.91
CA TYR A 171 2.15 -18.89 0.23
C TYR A 171 3.33 -18.77 1.20
N PRO A 172 3.51 -19.74 2.11
CA PRO A 172 4.48 -19.65 3.23
C PRO A 172 5.95 -19.66 2.80
N HIS A 173 6.23 -19.91 1.52
CA HIS A 173 7.57 -19.94 0.96
C HIS A 173 7.88 -18.77 0.03
N HIS A 174 6.94 -17.86 -0.14
CA HIS A 174 7.05 -16.66 -0.96
C HIS A 174 7.23 -15.43 -0.07
N HIS A 175 7.79 -14.37 -0.66
CA HIS A 175 7.75 -13.03 -0.09
C HIS A 175 6.50 -12.31 -0.60
N VAL A 176 6.01 -11.34 0.18
CA VAL A 176 4.83 -10.54 -0.14
C VAL A 176 5.23 -9.07 -0.14
N SER A 177 5.22 -8.46 -1.32
CA SER A 177 5.46 -7.02 -1.49
C SER A 177 4.14 -6.32 -1.76
N ILE A 178 3.75 -5.32 -0.96
CA ILE A 178 2.49 -4.59 -1.17
C ILE A 178 2.79 -3.14 -1.54
N LEU A 179 2.34 -2.72 -2.72
CA LEU A 179 2.66 -1.42 -3.30
C LEU A 179 1.40 -0.65 -3.65
N HIS A 180 1.48 0.67 -3.59
CA HIS A 180 0.40 1.53 -4.08
C HIS A 180 0.18 1.30 -5.57
N SER A 181 -1.05 0.95 -5.94
CA SER A 181 -1.38 0.52 -7.31
C SER A 181 -1.09 1.63 -8.33
N ASP A 182 -1.45 2.87 -8.02
CA ASP A 182 -1.29 4.00 -8.91
C ASP A 182 0.19 4.25 -9.23
N THR A 183 1.10 3.98 -8.29
CA THR A 183 2.55 4.10 -8.55
C THR A 183 3.03 3.00 -9.49
N VAL A 184 2.59 1.76 -9.31
CA VAL A 184 2.92 0.64 -10.21
C VAL A 184 2.35 0.87 -11.62
N LEU A 185 1.05 1.19 -11.71
CA LEU A 185 0.34 1.35 -12.99
C LEU A 185 0.86 2.55 -13.80
N ARG A 186 1.38 3.60 -13.17
CA ARG A 186 2.00 4.73 -13.90
C ARG A 186 3.20 4.31 -14.75
N ALA A 187 3.82 3.15 -14.54
CA ALA A 187 4.85 2.67 -15.45
C ALA A 187 4.30 2.38 -16.86
N GLY A 188 3.03 1.98 -16.98
CA GLY A 188 2.41 1.59 -18.25
C GLY A 188 1.30 2.52 -18.75
N TRP A 189 0.56 3.18 -17.85
CA TRP A 189 -0.63 3.95 -18.21
C TRP A 189 -0.56 5.40 -17.73
N ALA A 190 -1.12 6.32 -18.53
CA ALA A 190 -1.50 7.65 -18.07
C ALA A 190 -2.81 7.54 -17.26
N LEU A 191 -2.74 7.69 -15.94
CA LEU A 191 -3.91 7.57 -15.07
C LEU A 191 -4.77 8.85 -15.05
N THR A 192 -4.15 9.98 -15.37
CA THR A 192 -4.75 11.31 -15.45
C THR A 192 -4.46 11.96 -16.80
N SER A 193 -5.27 12.95 -17.19
CA SER A 193 -5.06 13.69 -18.44
C SER A 193 -3.77 14.51 -18.46
N ALA A 194 -3.26 14.92 -17.30
CA ALA A 194 -2.02 15.66 -17.16
C ALA A 194 -0.76 14.81 -17.40
N GLU A 195 -0.88 13.48 -17.31
CA GLU A 195 0.24 12.53 -17.49
C GLU A 195 0.41 12.06 -18.95
N ARG A 196 -0.34 12.66 -19.90
CA ARG A 196 -0.25 12.33 -21.33
C ARG A 196 1.00 12.96 -21.94
N GLU A 197 1.87 12.15 -22.54
CA GLU A 197 3.10 12.65 -23.16
C GLU A 197 2.84 13.27 -24.54
N ASN A 198 1.91 12.73 -25.32
CA ASN A 198 1.50 13.29 -26.61
C ASN A 198 0.07 13.83 -26.54
N LYS A 199 -0.07 15.17 -26.54
CA LYS A 199 -1.37 15.85 -26.57
C LYS A 199 -2.10 15.67 -27.92
N ASP A 200 -1.34 15.48 -28.99
CA ASP A 200 -1.86 15.35 -30.37
C ASP A 200 -2.23 13.91 -30.73
N ASN A 201 -1.70 12.94 -29.99
CA ASN A 201 -2.04 11.53 -30.18
C ASN A 201 -3.24 11.19 -29.29
N LYS A 202 -4.20 10.42 -29.79
CA LYS A 202 -5.41 9.98 -29.05
C LYS A 202 -5.08 8.99 -27.91
N SER A 203 -3.98 9.18 -27.19
CA SER A 203 -3.67 8.47 -25.95
C SER A 203 -4.73 8.84 -24.92
N VAL A 204 -5.65 7.91 -24.70
CA VAL A 204 -6.72 8.07 -23.72
C VAL A 204 -6.09 7.80 -22.36
N SER A 205 -6.27 8.72 -21.41
CA SER A 205 -5.94 8.44 -20.01
C SER A 205 -6.97 7.45 -19.45
N VAL A 206 -6.58 6.56 -18.55
CA VAL A 206 -7.46 5.52 -17.98
C VAL A 206 -8.84 6.07 -17.59
N GLY A 207 -8.92 7.24 -16.96
CA GLY A 207 -10.17 7.99 -16.69
C GLY A 207 -11.15 7.29 -15.73
N TYR A 208 -10.98 5.98 -15.52
CA TYR A 208 -11.75 5.13 -14.65
C TYR A 208 -11.31 5.31 -13.20
N ARG A 209 -12.25 5.71 -12.34
CA ARG A 209 -11.98 6.09 -10.95
C ARG A 209 -11.86 4.92 -9.99
N TYR A 210 -12.32 3.73 -10.38
CA TYR A 210 -12.28 2.53 -9.53
C TYR A 210 -11.01 1.74 -9.83
N ARG A 211 -9.91 2.08 -9.15
CA ARG A 211 -8.66 1.32 -9.16
C ARG A 211 -8.29 0.89 -7.73
N PRO A 212 -7.84 -0.36 -7.52
CA PRO A 212 -7.52 -0.85 -6.17
C PRO A 212 -6.53 0.11 -5.51
N GLN A 213 -6.54 0.29 -4.19
CA GLN A 213 -5.56 1.17 -3.55
C GLN A 213 -4.14 0.59 -3.65
N TYR A 214 -4.03 -0.74 -3.54
CA TYR A 214 -2.76 -1.45 -3.53
C TYR A 214 -2.78 -2.66 -4.47
N LEU A 215 -1.59 -3.10 -4.87
CA LEU A 215 -1.36 -4.40 -5.48
C LEU A 215 -0.31 -5.13 -4.64
N ALA A 216 -0.58 -6.38 -4.30
CA ALA A 216 0.40 -7.26 -3.70
C ALA A 216 1.04 -8.17 -4.75
N GLU A 217 2.36 -8.29 -4.72
CA GLU A 217 3.12 -9.29 -5.45
C GLU A 217 3.53 -10.39 -4.45
N VAL A 218 3.09 -11.61 -4.72
CA VAL A 218 3.59 -12.81 -4.05
C VAL A 218 4.63 -13.44 -4.95
N TRP A 219 5.89 -13.41 -4.52
CA TRP A 219 7.01 -13.81 -5.38
C TRP A 219 8.02 -14.67 -4.66
N LYS A 220 8.76 -15.44 -5.45
CA LYS A 220 9.91 -16.22 -5.05
C LYS A 220 10.84 -16.25 -6.26
N PRO A 221 12.17 -16.12 -6.08
CA PRO A 221 13.12 -16.36 -7.16
C PRO A 221 12.81 -17.71 -7.84
N ASP A 222 13.01 -17.76 -9.15
CA ASP A 222 12.77 -18.93 -10.01
C ASP A 222 11.30 -19.36 -10.17
N GLN A 223 10.33 -18.58 -9.67
CA GLN A 223 8.90 -18.84 -9.85
C GLN A 223 8.18 -17.61 -10.40
N PRO A 224 7.12 -17.80 -11.21
CA PRO A 224 6.26 -16.69 -11.62
C PRO A 224 5.68 -15.96 -10.41
N SER A 225 5.77 -14.63 -10.42
CA SER A 225 5.10 -13.79 -9.43
C SER A 225 3.58 -13.87 -9.60
N MET A 226 2.84 -13.77 -8.51
CA MET A 226 1.38 -13.68 -8.50
C MET A 226 0.93 -12.31 -8.00
N ILE A 227 0.00 -11.67 -8.70
CA ILE A 227 -0.48 -10.33 -8.40
C ILE A 227 -1.90 -10.33 -7.82
N PHE A 228 -2.09 -9.66 -6.68
CA PHE A 228 -3.36 -9.53 -5.97
C PHE A 228 -3.75 -8.05 -5.80
N PRO A 229 -4.76 -7.56 -6.54
CA PRO A 229 -5.45 -6.32 -6.21
C PRO A 229 -6.02 -6.31 -4.78
N ILE A 230 -5.74 -5.23 -4.05
CA ILE A 230 -6.24 -4.99 -2.71
C ILE A 230 -7.00 -3.67 -2.70
N ALA A 231 -8.25 -3.71 -2.26
CA ALA A 231 -9.03 -2.51 -1.98
C ALA A 231 -9.45 -2.45 -0.52
N CYS A 232 -9.33 -1.26 0.07
CA CYS A 232 -9.64 -1.04 1.47
C CYS A 232 -10.32 0.30 1.72
N LYS A 233 -11.13 0.35 2.76
CA LYS A 233 -11.71 1.57 3.34
C LYS A 233 -11.78 1.43 4.86
N GLY A 234 -11.98 2.54 5.55
CA GLY A 234 -12.36 2.53 6.96
C GLY A 234 -13.51 3.49 7.26
N ASN A 235 -14.14 3.29 8.42
CA ASN A 235 -15.25 4.13 8.87
C ASN A 235 -15.39 4.14 10.40
N HIS A 236 -16.14 5.12 10.91
CA HIS A 236 -16.53 5.22 12.33
C HIS A 236 -18.03 4.91 12.57
N SER A 237 -18.74 4.47 11.53
CA SER A 237 -20.22 4.49 11.48
C SER A 237 -20.87 3.11 11.63
N GLY A 238 -20.07 2.04 11.67
CA GLY A 238 -20.53 0.69 11.99
C GLY A 238 -20.64 -0.25 10.79
N ALA A 239 -20.98 -1.51 11.08
CA ALA A 239 -21.03 -2.61 10.12
C ALA A 239 -21.86 -2.34 8.85
N SER A 240 -22.99 -1.64 8.94
CA SER A 240 -23.79 -1.32 7.73
C SER A 240 -23.04 -0.45 6.73
N VAL A 241 -22.19 0.47 7.20
CA VAL A 241 -21.30 1.25 6.34
C VAL A 241 -20.19 0.37 5.82
N SER A 242 -19.65 -0.54 6.64
CA SER A 242 -18.66 -1.53 6.21
C SER A 242 -19.17 -2.40 5.05
N HIS A 243 -20.44 -2.82 5.05
CA HIS A 243 -21.02 -3.59 3.94
C HIS A 243 -21.01 -2.80 2.63
N THR A 244 -21.37 -1.51 2.69
CA THR A 244 -21.34 -0.60 1.52
C THR A 244 -19.91 -0.35 1.06
N GLN A 245 -18.96 -0.22 1.99
CA GLN A 245 -17.55 -0.06 1.69
C GLN A 245 -16.95 -1.29 1.01
N LEU A 246 -17.27 -2.50 1.46
CA LEU A 246 -16.86 -3.76 0.81
C LEU A 246 -17.46 -3.88 -0.60
N ALA A 247 -18.75 -3.55 -0.77
CA ALA A 247 -19.39 -3.52 -2.10
C ALA A 247 -18.70 -2.53 -3.05
N ALA A 248 -18.30 -1.36 -2.56
CA ALA A 248 -17.50 -0.42 -3.35
C ALA A 248 -16.09 -0.97 -3.65
N CYS A 249 -15.42 -1.58 -2.66
CA CYS A 249 -14.10 -2.21 -2.83
C CYS A 249 -14.11 -3.30 -3.90
N ALA A 250 -15.22 -4.02 -4.06
CA ALA A 250 -15.39 -4.99 -5.14
C ALA A 250 -15.29 -4.36 -6.54
N ALA A 251 -15.73 -3.10 -6.73
CA ALA A 251 -15.53 -2.36 -7.98
C ALA A 251 -14.07 -1.92 -8.15
N TYR A 252 -13.40 -1.56 -7.06
CA TYR A 252 -12.01 -1.14 -7.08
C TYR A 252 -11.07 -2.28 -7.52
N VAL A 253 -11.17 -3.46 -6.92
CA VAL A 253 -10.29 -4.61 -7.28
C VAL A 253 -10.54 -5.13 -8.69
N ASP A 254 -11.76 -4.95 -9.19
CA ASP A 254 -12.16 -5.35 -10.54
C ASP A 254 -11.58 -4.44 -11.64
N GLY A 255 -11.19 -3.21 -11.29
CA GLY A 255 -10.61 -2.24 -12.23
C GLY A 255 -9.21 -2.58 -12.78
N VAL A 256 -8.57 -3.64 -12.28
CA VAL A 256 -7.25 -4.12 -12.75
C VAL A 256 -7.30 -5.62 -13.01
N HIS A 257 -6.99 -6.02 -14.24
CA HIS A 257 -6.89 -7.42 -14.65
C HIS A 257 -5.46 -7.81 -14.99
N ILE A 258 -5.08 -9.01 -14.58
CA ILE A 258 -3.82 -9.67 -14.89
C ILE A 258 -4.14 -10.93 -15.69
N GLY A 259 -3.68 -10.97 -16.94
CA GLY A 259 -4.01 -12.02 -17.88
C GLY A 259 -5.45 -11.91 -18.38
N SER A 260 -6.20 -13.00 -18.28
CA SER A 260 -7.55 -13.13 -18.81
C SER A 260 -8.58 -12.24 -18.11
N TRP A 261 -9.71 -12.04 -18.78
CA TRP A 261 -10.87 -11.33 -18.23
C TRP A 261 -11.42 -12.01 -16.98
N ASP A 262 -11.57 -11.23 -15.90
CA ASP A 262 -12.23 -11.59 -14.63
C ASP A 262 -11.59 -12.77 -13.86
N GLU A 263 -10.41 -13.22 -14.27
CA GLU A 263 -9.71 -14.32 -13.58
C GLU A 263 -8.83 -13.85 -12.42
N THR A 264 -8.53 -12.55 -12.34
CA THR A 264 -7.63 -11.99 -11.31
C THR A 264 -8.25 -12.07 -9.91
N PRO A 265 -7.57 -12.67 -8.91
CA PRO A 265 -8.02 -12.70 -7.52
C PRO A 265 -8.04 -11.29 -6.93
N GLY A 266 -8.63 -11.15 -5.75
CA GLY A 266 -8.59 -9.87 -5.05
C GLY A 266 -8.92 -10.00 -3.57
N LEU A 267 -8.46 -9.04 -2.79
CA LEU A 267 -8.81 -8.90 -1.37
C LEU A 267 -9.52 -7.57 -1.16
N VAL A 268 -10.66 -7.61 -0.45
CA VAL A 268 -11.43 -6.42 -0.11
C VAL A 268 -11.57 -6.29 1.40
N PHE A 269 -11.30 -5.10 1.91
CA PHE A 269 -11.28 -4.79 3.33
C PHE A 269 -12.17 -3.61 3.68
N SER A 270 -12.78 -3.67 4.86
CA SER A 270 -13.41 -2.54 5.50
C SER A 270 -13.11 -2.55 6.98
N THR A 271 -12.50 -1.48 7.49
CA THR A 271 -12.16 -1.34 8.90
C THR A 271 -13.20 -0.50 9.62
N GLU A 272 -13.83 -1.08 10.64
CA GLU A 272 -14.71 -0.37 11.57
C GLU A 272 -13.91 0.13 12.79
N LEU A 273 -13.97 1.44 13.02
CA LEU A 273 -13.37 2.14 14.16
C LEU A 273 -14.49 2.69 15.07
N PRO A 274 -15.21 1.83 15.81
CA PRO A 274 -16.33 2.26 16.62
C PRO A 274 -15.85 3.16 17.76
N LEU A 275 -16.68 4.14 18.12
CA LEU A 275 -16.38 5.01 19.28
C LEU A 275 -16.32 4.19 20.57
N ASP A 276 -17.24 3.24 20.75
CA ASP A 276 -17.34 2.41 21.94
C ASP A 276 -17.38 0.93 21.56
N GLY A 277 -16.21 0.41 21.20
CA GLY A 277 -16.02 -1.00 20.87
C GLY A 277 -14.61 -1.30 20.36
N PRO A 278 -14.32 -2.59 20.12
CA PRO A 278 -13.08 -3.00 19.48
C PRO A 278 -13.07 -2.65 17.99
N VAL A 279 -11.89 -2.31 17.48
CA VAL A 279 -11.63 -2.21 16.04
C VAL A 279 -11.86 -3.58 15.40
N THR A 280 -12.66 -3.59 14.33
CA THR A 280 -12.99 -4.80 13.59
C THR A 280 -12.67 -4.61 12.12
N VAL A 281 -11.93 -5.54 11.54
CA VAL A 281 -11.63 -5.56 10.10
C VAL A 281 -12.50 -6.60 9.43
N HIS A 282 -13.40 -6.16 8.57
CA HIS A 282 -14.18 -7.04 7.71
C HIS A 282 -13.39 -7.32 6.44
N VAL A 283 -13.31 -8.59 6.05
CA VAL A 283 -12.51 -9.02 4.90
C VAL A 283 -13.24 -10.08 4.09
N LEU A 284 -13.20 -9.94 2.76
CA LEU A 284 -13.62 -10.96 1.81
C LEU A 284 -12.55 -11.10 0.73
N HIS A 285 -12.54 -12.24 0.04
CA HIS A 285 -11.65 -12.46 -1.09
C HIS A 285 -12.41 -12.96 -2.32
N ALA A 286 -11.91 -12.61 -3.50
CA ALA A 286 -12.22 -13.30 -4.74
C ALA A 286 -11.07 -14.28 -5.01
N PRO A 287 -11.32 -15.61 -5.05
CA PRO A 287 -10.25 -16.60 -5.17
C PRO A 287 -9.47 -16.51 -6.48
N GLY A 288 -10.12 -16.14 -7.59
CA GLY A 288 -9.50 -16.03 -8.92
C GLY A 288 -8.82 -17.32 -9.40
N HIS A 289 -8.46 -17.38 -10.67
CA HIS A 289 -7.64 -18.45 -11.24
C HIS A 289 -6.47 -17.94 -12.09
N GLY A 290 -6.48 -16.65 -12.46
CA GLY A 290 -5.35 -15.95 -13.10
C GLY A 290 -4.62 -15.10 -12.06
N SER A 291 -3.42 -14.61 -12.36
CA SER A 291 -2.60 -13.62 -11.60
C SER A 291 -1.11 -13.91 -11.76
N ASP A 292 -0.79 -15.12 -12.20
CA ASP A 292 0.55 -15.58 -12.44
C ASP A 292 1.15 -14.87 -13.65
N LEU A 293 2.33 -14.29 -13.46
CA LEU A 293 3.11 -13.68 -14.53
C LEU A 293 3.92 -14.77 -15.26
N SER A 294 3.27 -15.86 -15.66
CA SER A 294 3.91 -16.98 -16.34
C SER A 294 4.32 -16.62 -17.77
N LEU A 295 5.61 -16.66 -18.05
CA LEU A 295 6.14 -16.39 -19.38
C LEU A 295 5.89 -17.60 -20.28
N ARG A 296 5.11 -17.44 -21.36
CA ARG A 296 4.91 -18.52 -22.36
C ARG A 296 6.13 -18.63 -23.28
N GLY A 297 6.70 -19.83 -23.43
CA GLY A 297 7.67 -20.16 -24.49
C GLY A 297 8.36 -21.52 -24.35
N ASP A 298 8.40 -22.27 -25.46
CA ASP A 298 9.08 -23.57 -25.69
C ASP A 298 10.62 -23.46 -25.80
N GLU A 299 11.19 -22.29 -25.53
CA GLU A 299 12.64 -22.07 -25.43
C GLU A 299 12.94 -21.62 -24.00
N GLY A 300 13.65 -22.50 -23.27
CA GLY A 300 13.99 -22.42 -21.84
C GLY A 300 13.80 -21.09 -21.13
N SER A 301 12.99 -21.11 -20.06
CA SER A 301 12.96 -20.17 -18.93
C SER A 301 13.87 -18.95 -19.07
N ARG A 302 13.47 -17.95 -19.85
CA ARG A 302 14.14 -16.64 -19.80
C ARG A 302 13.73 -15.97 -18.50
N GLU A 303 14.61 -16.05 -17.51
CA GLU A 303 14.52 -15.27 -16.28
C GLU A 303 14.41 -13.78 -16.63
N VAL A 304 13.51 -13.06 -15.95
CA VAL A 304 13.35 -11.62 -16.16
C VAL A 304 14.57 -10.93 -15.56
N ASP A 305 15.33 -10.20 -16.39
CA ASP A 305 16.44 -9.37 -15.92
C ASP A 305 15.89 -8.17 -15.14
N LEU A 306 15.94 -8.25 -13.81
CA LEU A 306 15.47 -7.20 -12.90
C LEU A 306 16.49 -6.06 -12.72
N ASP A 307 17.72 -6.21 -13.23
CA ASP A 307 18.78 -5.20 -13.06
C ASP A 307 18.84 -4.22 -14.24
N GLN A 308 18.07 -4.49 -15.30
CA GLN A 308 17.80 -3.52 -16.37
C GLN A 308 17.04 -2.30 -15.85
N SER A 309 17.36 -1.12 -16.37
CA SER A 309 16.65 0.11 -16.01
C SER A 309 15.14 -0.01 -16.22
N PRO A 310 14.31 0.60 -15.35
CA PRO A 310 12.85 0.55 -15.46
C PRO A 310 12.41 1.17 -16.79
N ARG A 311 11.49 0.50 -17.48
CA ARG A 311 10.96 0.92 -18.79
C ARG A 311 9.54 1.45 -18.64
N GLN A 312 9.30 2.63 -19.21
CA GLN A 312 7.95 3.18 -19.35
C GLN A 312 7.31 2.62 -20.62
N LEU A 313 6.06 2.15 -20.52
CA LEU A 313 5.25 1.78 -21.67
C LEU A 313 4.11 2.80 -21.86
N GLU A 314 3.57 2.84 -23.08
CA GLU A 314 2.42 3.66 -23.48
C GLU A 314 1.21 2.75 -23.75
N GLN A 315 0.70 2.12 -22.69
CA GLN A 315 -0.42 1.19 -22.79
C GLN A 315 -1.74 1.92 -23.01
N PHE A 316 -2.55 1.41 -23.95
CA PHE A 316 -3.92 1.89 -24.12
C PHE A 316 -4.77 1.40 -22.94
N PRO A 317 -5.58 2.26 -22.30
CA PRO A 317 -6.45 1.84 -21.21
C PRO A 317 -7.60 0.98 -21.72
N GLY A 318 -8.02 0.02 -20.92
CA GLY A 318 -9.12 -0.86 -21.27
C GLY A 318 -8.87 -2.28 -20.78
N ILE A 319 -9.97 -3.01 -20.64
CA ILE A 319 -9.98 -4.42 -20.31
C ILE A 319 -10.77 -5.14 -21.40
N GLU A 320 -10.14 -6.14 -22.02
CA GLU A 320 -10.65 -6.92 -23.13
C GLU A 320 -11.63 -7.98 -22.66
N ARG A 321 -12.90 -7.81 -23.03
CA ARG A 321 -13.89 -8.86 -22.85
C ARG A 321 -13.66 -9.99 -23.86
N PRO A 322 -13.90 -11.26 -23.46
CA PRO A 322 -13.98 -12.36 -24.40
C PRO A 322 -15.00 -12.03 -25.50
N ALA A 323 -14.68 -12.34 -26.75
CA ALA A 323 -15.58 -12.07 -27.87
C ALA A 323 -16.84 -12.96 -27.77
N GLU A 324 -18.01 -12.34 -27.82
CA GLU A 324 -19.27 -13.06 -28.00
C GLU A 324 -19.58 -13.17 -29.49
N ALA A 325 -19.61 -14.40 -30.02
CA ALA A 325 -20.13 -14.74 -31.36
C ALA A 325 -19.68 -13.81 -32.51
N GLY A 326 -18.37 -13.53 -32.61
CA GLY A 326 -17.79 -12.79 -33.74
C GLY A 326 -18.04 -11.27 -33.76
N ARG A 327 -18.60 -10.69 -32.68
CA ARG A 327 -18.71 -9.24 -32.52
C ARG A 327 -17.53 -8.72 -31.71
N GLN A 328 -16.90 -7.64 -32.20
CA GLN A 328 -15.90 -6.91 -31.44
C GLN A 328 -16.60 -6.18 -30.30
N VAL A 329 -16.33 -6.60 -29.06
CA VAL A 329 -16.89 -5.97 -27.85
C VAL A 329 -16.00 -4.78 -27.48
N PRO A 330 -16.56 -3.60 -27.16
CA PRO A 330 -15.76 -2.47 -26.71
C PRO A 330 -14.98 -2.80 -25.44
N PHE A 331 -13.80 -2.19 -25.27
CA PHE A 331 -13.02 -2.30 -24.06
C PHE A 331 -13.80 -1.78 -22.86
N GLU A 332 -13.71 -2.51 -21.75
CA GLU A 332 -14.25 -2.06 -20.48
C GLU A 332 -13.28 -1.12 -19.77
N PRO A 333 -13.76 -0.13 -19.02
CA PRO A 333 -12.87 0.78 -18.28
C PRO A 333 -11.97 0.04 -17.27
N GLY A 334 -10.67 0.34 -17.29
CA GLY A 334 -9.70 -0.21 -16.35
C GLY A 334 -8.30 -0.39 -16.97
N CYS A 335 -7.47 -1.19 -16.30
CA CYS A 335 -6.13 -1.57 -16.79
C CYS A 335 -6.06 -3.10 -16.91
N GLN A 336 -5.53 -3.61 -18.01
CA GLN A 336 -5.26 -5.03 -18.18
C GLN A 336 -3.80 -5.26 -18.55
N VAL A 337 -3.11 -6.07 -17.77
CA VAL A 337 -1.76 -6.56 -18.09
C VAL A 337 -1.91 -7.85 -18.90
N LYS A 338 -1.45 -7.83 -20.15
CA LYS A 338 -1.54 -8.99 -21.06
C LYS A 338 -0.32 -9.91 -20.94
N PRO A 339 -0.42 -11.18 -21.39
CA PRO A 339 0.68 -12.14 -21.28
C PRO A 339 2.02 -11.69 -21.89
N ASP A 340 1.98 -10.95 -23.00
CA ASP A 340 3.17 -10.36 -23.64
C ASP A 340 3.86 -9.28 -22.79
N GLN A 341 3.20 -8.82 -21.72
CA GLN A 341 3.65 -7.76 -20.83
C GLN A 341 4.11 -8.28 -19.46
N PHE A 342 3.96 -9.58 -19.19
CA PHE A 342 4.23 -10.15 -17.87
C PHE A 342 5.67 -9.93 -17.40
N ALA A 343 6.67 -10.11 -18.27
CA ALA A 343 8.07 -9.86 -17.94
C ALA A 343 8.31 -8.39 -17.55
N TRP A 344 7.74 -7.45 -18.32
CA TRP A 344 7.83 -6.02 -18.02
C TRP A 344 7.14 -5.67 -16.70
N PHE A 345 5.99 -6.26 -16.44
CA PHE A 345 5.22 -5.97 -15.24
C PHE A 345 5.90 -6.51 -13.99
N GLN A 346 6.48 -7.71 -14.05
CA GLN A 346 7.32 -8.27 -12.99
C GLN A 346 8.53 -7.38 -12.70
N GLN A 347 9.22 -6.91 -13.74
CA GLN A 347 10.31 -5.94 -13.61
C GLN A 347 9.80 -4.65 -12.93
N THR A 348 8.69 -4.09 -13.39
CA THR A 348 8.11 -2.85 -12.83
C THR A 348 7.79 -3.00 -11.35
N PHE A 349 7.22 -4.13 -10.93
CA PHE A 349 6.96 -4.42 -9.52
C PHE A 349 8.26 -4.45 -8.71
N ALA A 350 9.28 -5.17 -9.19
CA ALA A 350 10.57 -5.28 -8.51
C ALA A 350 11.25 -3.92 -8.30
N HIS A 351 11.27 -3.09 -9.34
CA HIS A 351 11.82 -1.74 -9.25
C HIS A 351 10.99 -0.83 -8.36
N THR A 352 9.66 -0.89 -8.45
CA THR A 352 8.79 -0.04 -7.64
C THR A 352 8.87 -0.42 -6.15
N ASP A 353 9.04 -1.70 -5.84
CA ASP A 353 9.26 -2.16 -4.47
C ASP A 353 10.60 -1.68 -3.90
N ALA A 354 11.67 -1.86 -4.68
CA ALA A 354 12.99 -1.36 -4.35
C ALA A 354 12.99 0.17 -4.17
N ALA A 355 12.28 0.91 -5.03
CA ALA A 355 12.09 2.35 -4.88
C ALA A 355 11.37 2.68 -3.57
N GLY A 356 10.42 1.84 -3.16
CA GLY A 356 9.65 1.96 -1.92
C GLY A 356 10.50 1.90 -0.67
N LEU A 357 11.44 0.96 -0.67
CA LEU A 357 12.46 0.80 0.36
C LEU A 357 13.40 2.01 0.41
N MET A 358 13.93 2.43 -0.75
CA MET A 358 14.84 3.58 -0.79
C MET A 358 14.15 4.87 -0.37
N ALA A 359 12.88 5.07 -0.74
CA ALA A 359 12.09 6.23 -0.32
C ALA A 359 11.82 6.22 1.19
N PHE A 360 11.52 5.04 1.75
CA PHE A 360 11.35 4.85 3.19
C PHE A 360 12.62 5.19 3.99
N ALA A 361 13.79 4.84 3.45
CA ALA A 361 15.09 5.19 4.03
C ALA A 361 15.55 6.64 3.71
N GLY A 362 14.74 7.46 3.02
CA GLY A 362 15.09 8.84 2.65
C GLY A 362 16.09 8.97 1.48
N ALA A 363 16.43 7.89 0.79
CA ALA A 363 17.41 7.88 -0.29
C ALA A 363 16.82 8.29 -1.64
N GLY A 364 16.66 9.61 -1.86
CA GLY A 364 16.04 10.18 -3.06
C GLY A 364 16.69 9.75 -4.38
N ARG A 365 18.01 9.89 -4.54
CA ARG A 365 18.70 9.53 -5.80
C ARG A 365 18.58 8.05 -6.16
N ALA A 366 18.65 7.17 -5.17
CA ALA A 366 18.46 5.74 -5.38
C ALA A 366 17.00 5.42 -5.75
N THR A 367 16.04 6.07 -5.09
CA THR A 367 14.62 6.00 -5.44
C THR A 367 14.38 6.43 -6.89
N ALA A 368 14.92 7.59 -7.30
CA ALA A 368 14.73 8.15 -8.64
C ALA A 368 15.13 7.17 -9.75
N ARG A 369 16.27 6.48 -9.59
CA ARG A 369 16.81 5.56 -10.59
C ARG A 369 15.97 4.29 -10.79
N LEU A 370 15.14 3.96 -9.80
CA LEU A 370 14.26 2.80 -9.81
C LEU A 370 12.85 3.14 -10.32
N LEU A 371 12.59 4.39 -10.70
CA LEU A 371 11.28 4.84 -11.20
C LEU A 371 11.36 5.31 -12.66
N THR A 372 10.26 5.15 -13.38
CA THR A 372 10.08 5.83 -14.67
C THR A 372 9.72 7.31 -14.49
N LYS A 373 9.74 8.08 -15.60
CA LYS A 373 9.32 9.48 -15.60
C LYS A 373 7.89 9.64 -15.11
N ARG A 374 6.94 8.86 -15.66
CA ARG A 374 5.53 8.92 -15.26
C ARG A 374 5.30 8.48 -13.81
N GLN A 375 6.13 7.60 -13.27
CA GLN A 375 6.11 7.25 -11.85
C GLN A 375 6.63 8.39 -10.95
N GLY A 376 7.19 9.45 -11.52
CA GLY A 376 7.62 10.64 -10.80
C GLY A 376 9.09 10.66 -10.42
N ARG A 377 9.96 9.98 -11.19
CA ARG A 377 11.42 9.96 -10.99
C ARG A 377 12.01 11.35 -10.69
N GLU A 378 11.62 12.38 -11.45
CA GLU A 378 12.13 13.75 -11.33
C GLU A 378 11.94 14.36 -9.94
N PHE A 379 10.88 13.98 -9.22
CA PHE A 379 10.59 14.50 -7.88
C PHE A 379 11.50 13.94 -6.79
N PHE A 380 12.32 12.95 -7.14
CA PHE A 380 13.35 12.37 -6.27
C PHE A 380 14.77 12.76 -6.72
N GLU A 381 14.92 13.41 -7.88
CA GLU A 381 16.18 13.96 -8.37
C GLU A 381 16.47 15.35 -7.79
N ALA A 382 15.42 16.17 -7.63
CA ALA A 382 15.52 17.59 -7.32
C ALA A 382 15.09 17.94 -5.88
N PHE A 383 15.69 17.35 -4.85
CA PHE A 383 15.54 17.83 -3.47
C PHE A 383 16.74 17.39 -2.60
N GLU A 384 17.84 18.12 -2.73
CA GLU A 384 18.83 18.29 -1.66
C GLU A 384 18.39 19.53 -0.85
N HIS A 385 17.28 19.42 -0.11
CA HIS A 385 16.93 20.47 0.87
C HIS A 385 18.11 20.57 1.86
N PRO A 386 18.59 21.72 2.34
CA PRO A 386 19.66 21.75 3.35
C PRO A 386 19.34 20.98 4.65
N ALA A 387 18.05 20.76 4.95
CA ALA A 387 17.57 19.87 6.02
C ALA A 387 17.54 18.37 5.64
N ALA A 388 17.58 18.04 4.35
CA ALA A 388 17.67 16.68 3.78
C ALA A 388 19.07 16.36 3.19
N GLY A 389 19.90 17.37 2.94
CA GLY A 389 21.23 17.30 2.37
C GLY A 389 22.32 17.04 3.41
N SER A 390 21.97 17.11 4.69
CA SER A 390 22.81 16.66 5.80
C SER A 390 22.51 15.21 6.24
N VAL A 391 21.52 14.55 5.62
CA VAL A 391 21.04 13.22 6.02
C VAL A 391 21.40 12.22 4.92
N GLN A 392 22.69 11.97 4.73
CA GLN A 392 23.18 10.78 4.04
C GLN A 392 23.77 9.83 5.08
N ASP A 393 23.39 8.56 5.00
CA ASP A 393 23.98 7.44 5.74
C ASP A 393 23.98 7.58 7.28
N ILE A 394 22.83 7.93 7.89
CA ILE A 394 22.65 7.59 9.32
C ILE A 394 22.62 6.07 9.37
N THR A 395 23.76 5.52 9.79
CA THR A 395 23.90 4.12 10.14
C THR A 395 23.56 4.00 11.61
N CYS A 396 22.54 3.21 11.90
CA CYS A 396 22.12 2.91 13.26
C CYS A 396 22.17 1.40 13.46
N THR A 397 22.70 0.97 14.60
CA THR A 397 22.59 -0.43 15.02
C THR A 397 21.34 -0.55 15.87
N LEU A 398 20.41 -1.41 15.45
CA LEU A 398 19.14 -1.65 16.14
C LEU A 398 18.92 -3.16 16.26
N LEU A 399 18.72 -3.63 17.48
CA LEU A 399 18.61 -5.04 17.84
C LEU A 399 19.77 -5.88 17.26
N GLY A 400 20.98 -5.30 17.22
CA GLY A 400 22.19 -5.92 16.71
C GLY A 400 22.35 -5.97 15.18
N ASP A 401 21.39 -5.44 14.41
CA ASP A 401 21.51 -5.29 12.95
C ASP A 401 21.82 -3.83 12.58
N GLU A 402 22.62 -3.63 11.54
CA GLU A 402 22.93 -2.31 11.01
C GLU A 402 21.92 -1.87 9.94
N PHE A 403 21.43 -0.65 10.04
CA PHE A 403 20.45 -0.04 9.14
C PHE A 403 20.92 1.31 8.64
N ALA A 404 20.69 1.59 7.35
CA ALA A 404 20.88 2.90 6.74
C ALA A 404 19.51 3.57 6.54
N GLY A 405 19.37 4.82 6.97
CA GLY A 405 18.07 5.48 6.93
C GLY A 405 18.07 6.97 7.19
N THR A 406 16.90 7.45 7.60
CA THR A 406 16.59 8.83 7.93
C THR A 406 15.92 8.90 9.29
N ASP A 407 16.08 10.03 9.98
CA ASP A 407 15.43 10.31 11.25
C ASP A 407 14.46 11.51 11.14
N HIS A 408 13.62 11.66 12.16
CA HIS A 408 12.74 12.80 12.32
C HIS A 408 12.45 13.04 13.80
N VAL A 409 12.63 14.28 14.27
CA VAL A 409 12.30 14.67 15.64
C VAL A 409 10.96 15.41 15.65
N PHE A 410 10.02 14.93 16.46
CA PHE A 410 8.70 15.52 16.67
C PHE A 410 8.39 15.66 18.16
N ARG A 411 7.26 16.28 18.50
CA ARG A 411 6.80 16.41 19.88
C ARG A 411 5.69 15.43 20.21
N LEU A 412 5.85 14.73 21.33
CA LEU A 412 4.87 13.83 21.91
C LEU A 412 4.60 14.25 23.36
N ASN A 413 3.39 14.75 23.63
CA ASN A 413 2.99 15.29 24.94
C ASN A 413 4.02 16.26 25.58
N GLY A 414 4.67 17.07 24.74
CA GLY A 414 5.66 18.08 25.16
C GLY A 414 7.12 17.61 25.15
N ASP A 415 7.36 16.30 25.12
CA ASP A 415 8.71 15.73 25.00
C ASP A 415 9.13 15.66 23.53
N HIS A 416 10.44 15.74 23.27
CA HIS A 416 10.99 15.47 21.95
C HIS A 416 11.20 13.96 21.78
N VAL A 417 10.70 13.43 20.67
CA VAL A 417 10.83 12.02 20.28
C VAL A 417 11.47 12.00 18.91
N GLU A 418 12.52 11.19 18.77
CA GLU A 418 13.17 10.88 17.51
C GLU A 418 12.58 9.58 16.96
N ALA A 419 12.14 9.62 15.71
CA ALA A 419 11.77 8.47 14.93
C ALA A 419 12.88 8.18 13.91
N PHE A 420 13.24 6.92 13.74
CA PHE A 420 14.20 6.47 12.72
C PHE A 420 13.52 5.45 11.81
N SER A 421 13.70 5.63 10.50
CA SER A 421 13.21 4.74 9.46
C SER A 421 14.35 4.38 8.52
N GLY A 422 14.59 3.09 8.34
CA GLY A 422 15.75 2.62 7.58
C GLY A 422 15.57 1.26 6.93
N VAL A 423 16.58 0.88 6.16
CA VAL A 423 16.69 -0.43 5.49
C VAL A 423 18.01 -1.05 5.90
N GLN A 424 18.02 -2.38 6.09
CA GLN A 424 19.22 -3.11 6.46
C GLN A 424 20.36 -2.81 5.47
N THR A 425 21.56 -2.54 6.00
CA THR A 425 22.63 -1.91 5.21
C THR A 425 23.06 -2.72 3.99
N ASP A 426 23.05 -4.06 4.03
CA ASP A 426 23.40 -4.88 2.86
C ASP A 426 22.36 -4.75 1.75
N LEU A 427 21.07 -4.78 2.10
CA LEU A 427 19.96 -4.53 1.16
C LEU A 427 20.06 -3.12 0.56
N PHE A 428 20.30 -2.12 1.39
CA PHE A 428 20.48 -0.74 0.96
C PHE A 428 21.65 -0.62 -0.04
N ARG A 429 22.79 -1.27 0.26
CA ARG A 429 23.98 -1.25 -0.60
C ARG A 429 23.73 -1.84 -1.99
N HIS A 430 22.92 -2.89 -2.13
CA HIS A 430 22.56 -3.43 -3.45
C HIS A 430 21.81 -2.41 -4.32
N LEU A 431 20.91 -1.63 -3.71
CA LEU A 431 20.03 -0.70 -4.42
C LEU A 431 20.67 0.69 -4.63
N ALA A 432 21.55 1.12 -3.72
CA ALA A 432 22.20 2.43 -3.76
C ALA A 432 23.50 2.48 -4.60
N ARG A 433 23.93 1.38 -5.24
CA ARG A 433 25.16 1.35 -6.07
C ARG A 433 25.18 2.45 -7.14
N GLY A 434 26.33 3.09 -7.36
CA GLY A 434 26.48 4.19 -8.32
C GLY A 434 25.67 5.47 -8.01
N THR A 435 25.09 5.62 -6.81
CA THR A 435 24.31 6.84 -6.44
C THR A 435 25.10 7.86 -5.62
N ARG A 436 26.19 7.42 -4.99
CA ARG A 436 27.08 8.25 -4.16
C ARG A 436 27.99 9.12 -5.02
N ALA A 437 28.34 10.30 -4.51
CA ALA A 437 29.32 11.18 -5.17
C ALA A 437 30.69 10.49 -5.25
N GLY A 438 31.36 10.58 -6.41
CA GLY A 438 32.68 9.97 -6.63
C GLY A 438 32.68 8.47 -6.97
N VAL A 439 31.52 7.81 -7.02
CA VAL A 439 31.38 6.42 -7.50
C VAL A 439 31.07 6.41 -8.99
N ASP A 440 31.46 5.33 -9.68
CA ASP A 440 31.10 5.11 -11.07
C ASP A 440 29.57 5.10 -11.25
N LYS A 441 29.05 6.13 -11.92
CA LYS A 441 27.62 6.29 -12.20
C LYS A 441 27.08 5.25 -13.18
N THR A 442 27.94 4.46 -13.82
CA THR A 442 27.55 3.36 -14.69
C THR A 442 27.13 2.11 -13.90
N GLU A 443 27.52 2.01 -12.62
CA GLU A 443 27.05 0.93 -11.75
C GLU A 443 25.53 0.97 -11.59
N ARG A 444 24.88 -0.17 -11.86
CA ARG A 444 23.42 -0.32 -11.76
C ARG A 444 22.98 -0.78 -10.38
N ALA A 445 21.75 -0.45 -10.02
CA ALA A 445 21.09 -1.08 -8.87
C ALA A 445 20.96 -2.58 -9.13
N GLN A 446 21.25 -3.39 -8.12
CA GLN A 446 21.20 -4.85 -8.20
C GLN A 446 19.90 -5.36 -7.57
N VAL A 447 18.79 -5.21 -8.27
CA VAL A 447 17.45 -5.59 -7.79
C VAL A 447 17.36 -7.11 -7.60
N SER A 448 17.98 -7.88 -8.49
CA SER A 448 18.01 -9.36 -8.42
C SER A 448 18.77 -9.85 -7.19
N ALA A 449 19.93 -9.24 -6.90
CA ALA A 449 20.72 -9.55 -5.71
C ALA A 449 19.99 -9.12 -4.42
N TRP A 450 19.38 -7.94 -4.42
CA TRP A 450 18.54 -7.47 -3.31
C TRP A 450 17.40 -8.47 -3.00
N ARG A 451 16.64 -8.92 -4.00
CA ARG A 451 15.57 -9.91 -3.82
C ARG A 451 16.08 -11.25 -3.28
N SER A 452 17.24 -11.69 -3.75
CA SER A 452 17.88 -12.93 -3.30
C SER A 452 18.29 -12.84 -1.82
N THR A 453 19.03 -11.80 -1.45
CA THR A 453 19.45 -11.54 -0.06
C THR A 453 18.25 -11.40 0.88
N LEU A 454 17.22 -10.67 0.45
CA LEU A 454 16.00 -10.48 1.22
C LEU A 454 15.31 -11.82 1.48
N ARG A 455 15.20 -12.70 0.48
CA ARG A 455 14.61 -14.02 0.66
C ARG A 455 15.41 -14.88 1.64
N GLU A 456 16.74 -14.87 1.55
CA GLU A 456 17.61 -15.66 2.45
C GLU A 456 17.43 -15.23 3.91
N ARG A 457 17.37 -13.92 4.15
CA ARG A 457 17.35 -13.35 5.50
C ARG A 457 15.95 -13.06 6.06
N ARG A 458 14.87 -13.23 5.27
CA ARG A 458 13.49 -12.90 5.67
C ARG A 458 13.03 -13.46 7.02
N LYS A 459 13.58 -14.60 7.46
CA LYS A 459 13.23 -15.23 8.74
C LYS A 459 14.00 -14.66 9.94
N ALA A 460 15.16 -14.05 9.70
CA ALA A 460 16.03 -13.52 10.76
C ALA A 460 15.59 -12.13 11.24
N TRP A 461 14.95 -11.36 10.37
CA TRP A 461 14.60 -9.96 10.65
C TRP A 461 13.32 -9.69 11.42
N PRO A 462 12.17 -10.35 11.20
CA PRO A 462 10.93 -9.94 11.86
C PRO A 462 11.08 -10.03 13.38
N ARG A 463 11.27 -8.87 13.99
CA ARG A 463 11.61 -8.67 15.39
C ARG A 463 11.00 -7.34 15.82
N THR A 464 10.27 -7.36 16.91
CA THR A 464 9.70 -6.15 17.51
C THR A 464 9.98 -6.23 19.00
N ASP A 465 10.85 -5.35 19.48
CA ASP A 465 11.33 -5.37 20.85
C ASP A 465 11.82 -3.99 21.29
N TRP A 466 12.15 -3.87 22.57
CA TRP A 466 12.88 -2.73 23.11
C TRP A 466 14.37 -2.89 22.82
N ASP A 467 15.01 -1.84 22.32
CA ASP A 467 16.45 -1.77 22.19
C ASP A 467 17.03 -0.90 23.31
N ASP A 468 17.86 -1.49 24.16
CA ASP A 468 18.45 -0.83 25.32
C ASP A 468 19.49 0.25 24.96
N GLU A 469 20.23 0.05 23.87
CA GLU A 469 21.25 1.01 23.41
C GLU A 469 20.59 2.23 22.73
N TRP A 470 19.54 1.97 21.94
CA TRP A 470 18.70 3.00 21.34
C TRP A 470 17.83 3.71 22.38
N GLY A 471 17.38 2.98 23.40
CA GLY A 471 16.51 3.47 24.48
C GLY A 471 15.04 3.61 24.06
N GLY A 472 14.53 2.66 23.27
CA GLY A 472 13.16 2.74 22.78
C GLY A 472 12.66 1.55 21.95
N PRO A 473 11.38 1.56 21.55
CA PRO A 473 10.78 0.48 20.77
C PRO A 473 11.30 0.46 19.33
N VAL A 474 11.54 -0.75 18.83
CA VAL A 474 12.02 -1.04 17.48
C VAL A 474 11.10 -2.07 16.82
N SER A 475 10.77 -1.86 15.55
CA SER A 475 10.06 -2.82 14.71
C SER A 475 10.84 -3.07 13.43
N ILE A 476 11.35 -4.28 13.26
CA ILE A 476 12.03 -4.76 12.05
C ILE A 476 11.07 -5.71 11.30
N ARG A 477 10.94 -5.54 9.98
CA ARG A 477 10.05 -6.33 9.12
C ARG A 477 10.81 -7.32 8.24
N GLU A 478 10.06 -8.24 7.64
CA GLU A 478 10.63 -9.27 6.75
C GLU A 478 11.26 -8.73 5.46
N ASP A 479 10.89 -7.50 5.05
CA ASP A 479 11.51 -6.82 3.91
C ASP A 479 12.82 -6.10 4.29
N GLY A 480 13.27 -6.24 5.54
CA GLY A 480 14.50 -5.66 6.05
C GLY A 480 14.39 -4.17 6.40
N THR A 481 13.18 -3.63 6.47
CA THR A 481 12.92 -2.27 6.99
C THR A 481 12.90 -2.25 8.50
N VAL A 482 13.25 -1.09 9.07
CA VAL A 482 13.14 -0.80 10.51
C VAL A 482 12.41 0.51 10.75
N LEU A 483 11.56 0.53 11.76
CA LEU A 483 10.99 1.72 12.38
C LEU A 483 11.33 1.70 13.86
N ALA A 484 12.01 2.73 14.35
CA ALA A 484 12.40 2.85 15.75
C ALA A 484 12.02 4.23 16.30
N LEU A 485 11.70 4.30 17.58
CA LEU A 485 11.34 5.55 18.27
C LEU A 485 12.13 5.65 19.57
N ARG A 486 12.61 6.84 19.95
CA ARG A 486 13.20 7.09 21.27
C ARG A 486 12.91 8.50 21.75
N ARG A 487 12.95 8.71 23.07
CA ARG A 487 12.96 10.06 23.63
C ARG A 487 14.32 10.68 23.43
N VAL A 488 14.36 11.97 23.12
CA VAL A 488 15.62 12.72 23.01
C VAL A 488 15.61 13.94 23.92
N ASN A 489 16.70 14.12 24.65
CA ASN A 489 16.93 15.33 25.42
C ASN A 489 17.53 16.39 24.49
N VAL A 490 16.69 17.24 23.92
CA VAL A 490 17.17 18.43 23.20
C VAL A 490 17.68 19.40 24.27
N LYS A 491 18.99 19.35 24.58
CA LYS A 491 19.63 20.41 25.36
C LYS A 491 19.42 21.71 24.59
N LYS A 492 18.81 22.72 25.23
CA LYS A 492 18.87 24.09 24.73
C LYS A 492 20.35 24.45 24.65
N THR A 493 20.94 24.38 23.46
CA THR A 493 22.15 25.13 23.16
C THR A 493 21.75 26.58 23.17
N GLY A 494 21.85 27.21 24.35
CA GLY A 494 21.74 28.64 24.48
C GLY A 494 22.91 29.29 23.76
N ASN A 495 22.60 30.19 22.84
CA ASN A 495 23.13 31.54 22.83
C ASN A 495 22.06 32.46 22.26
#